data_AF-A0A519KG23-F1
#
_entry.id   AF-A0A519KG23-F1
#
_cell.length_a   1.000
_cell.length_b   1.000
_cell.length_c   1.000
_cell.angle_alpha   90.00
_cell.angle_beta   90.00
_cell.angle_gamma   90.00
#
_symmetry.space_group_name_H-M   'P 1'
#
loop_
_entity.id
_entity.type
_entity.pdbx_description
1 polymer ?
#
loop_
_entity_poly.entity_id
_entity_poly.type
_entity_poly.pdbx_seq_one_letter_code
_entity_poly.pdbx_strand_id
1 'polypeptide(L)'
;MNKFLNDYLEANNKGKFDKAGMTKEFIGMLEFVDRNFPVGFRKAGNHTQVPRIRFEAISVGVGLALREKPNLKPKNIDWLDSPEFKILTTSDASNSKPKIKKRLEYVRDNLLVAK
;
A
#
# COMPACT_ATOMS: atom_id res chain seq x y z
N MET A 1 16.26 -2.94 -17.41
CA MET A 1 15.07 -2.05 -17.34
C MET A 1 13.82 -2.91 -17.49
N ASN A 2 12.81 -2.76 -16.63
CA ASN A 2 11.70 -3.71 -16.50
C ASN A 2 10.61 -3.45 -17.57
N LYS A 3 10.45 -4.36 -18.54
CA LYS A 3 9.45 -4.27 -19.63
C LYS A 3 8.05 -3.94 -19.12
N PHE A 4 7.64 -4.53 -17.98
CA PHE A 4 6.33 -4.27 -17.38
C PHE A 4 6.11 -2.80 -17.00
N LEU A 5 7.12 -2.12 -16.44
CA LEU A 5 6.99 -0.72 -16.04
C LEU A 5 6.93 0.20 -17.27
N ASN A 6 7.71 -0.12 -18.31
CA ASN A 6 7.68 0.63 -19.56
C ASN A 6 6.31 0.49 -20.25
N ASP A 7 5.79 -0.74 -20.37
CA ASP A 7 4.47 -1.00 -20.94
C ASP A 7 3.38 -0.23 -20.15
N TYR A 8 3.47 -0.17 -18.81
CA TYR A 8 2.55 0.60 -17.98
C TYR A 8 2.64 2.10 -18.25
N LEU A 9 3.85 2.67 -18.30
CA LEU A 9 4.05 4.10 -18.54
C LEU A 9 3.53 4.52 -19.93
N GLU A 10 3.82 3.72 -20.96
CA GLU A 10 3.36 4.00 -22.32
C GLU A 10 1.83 4.02 -22.43
N ALA A 11 1.15 3.10 -21.73
CA ALA A 11 -0.30 3.03 -21.71
C ALA A 11 -0.93 4.21 -20.95
N ASN A 12 -0.35 4.62 -19.82
CA ASN A 12 -0.96 5.61 -18.93
C ASN A 12 -0.57 7.06 -19.26
N ASN A 13 0.54 7.30 -19.96
CA ASN A 13 0.94 8.65 -20.38
C ASN A 13 0.05 9.24 -21.48
N LYS A 14 -0.73 8.40 -22.18
CA LYS A 14 -1.62 8.81 -23.28
C LYS A 14 -3.09 8.87 -22.87
N GLY A 15 -3.42 8.45 -21.64
CA GLY A 15 -4.78 8.36 -21.13
C GLY A 15 -5.30 9.66 -20.48
N LYS A 16 -6.60 9.68 -20.14
CA LYS A 16 -7.17 10.75 -19.32
C LYS A 16 -6.70 10.59 -17.86
N PHE A 17 -6.05 11.62 -17.33
CA PHE A 17 -5.64 11.68 -15.93
C PHE A 17 -6.79 12.19 -15.05
N ASP A 18 -7.45 11.30 -14.31
CA ASP A 18 -8.48 11.68 -13.33
C ASP A 18 -7.84 12.21 -12.04
N LYS A 19 -7.38 13.47 -12.09
CA LYS A 19 -6.75 14.14 -10.96
C LYS A 19 -7.66 14.15 -9.72
N ALA A 20 -8.95 14.40 -9.90
CA ALA A 20 -9.89 14.56 -8.79
C ALA A 20 -10.14 13.23 -8.06
N GLY A 21 -10.42 12.16 -8.81
CA GLY A 21 -10.58 10.82 -8.25
C GLY A 21 -9.31 10.32 -7.56
N MET A 22 -8.15 10.47 -8.21
CA MET A 22 -6.86 10.06 -7.62
C MET A 22 -6.51 10.87 -6.36
N THR A 23 -6.81 12.16 -6.32
CA THR A 23 -6.62 12.99 -5.11
C THR A 23 -7.52 12.50 -3.98
N LYS A 24 -8.79 12.21 -4.27
CA LYS A 24 -9.73 11.69 -3.28
C LYS A 24 -9.26 10.35 -2.71
N GLU A 25 -8.79 9.43 -3.55
CA GLU A 25 -8.25 8.15 -3.10
C GLU A 25 -6.99 8.32 -2.23
N PHE A 26 -6.08 9.21 -2.65
CA PHE A 26 -4.87 9.51 -1.91
C PHE A 26 -5.16 10.05 -0.51
N ILE A 27 -6.08 11.02 -0.41
CA ILE A 27 -6.47 11.61 0.87
C ILE A 27 -7.20 10.58 1.74
N GLY A 28 -8.14 9.81 1.18
CA GLY A 28 -8.84 8.76 1.91
C GLY A 28 -7.89 7.71 2.50
N MET A 29 -6.84 7.35 1.75
CA MET A 29 -5.78 6.47 2.24
C MET A 29 -5.01 7.10 3.41
N LEU A 30 -4.59 8.36 3.30
CA LEU A 30 -3.86 9.05 4.36
C LEU A 30 -4.69 9.13 5.65
N GLU A 31 -5.96 9.52 5.55
CA GLU A 31 -6.84 9.59 6.70
C GLU A 31 -7.10 8.22 7.33
N PHE A 32 -7.18 7.16 6.53
CA PHE A 32 -7.31 5.80 7.05
C PHE A 32 -6.07 5.39 7.84
N VAL A 33 -4.88 5.65 7.30
CA VAL A 33 -3.61 5.34 7.99
C VAL A 33 -3.49 6.14 9.27
N ASP A 34 -3.76 7.44 9.24
CA ASP A 34 -3.71 8.33 10.41
C ASP A 34 -4.66 7.86 11.53
N ARG A 35 -5.89 7.48 11.17
CA ARG A 35 -6.90 7.03 12.13
C ARG A 35 -6.64 5.65 12.71
N ASN A 36 -6.03 4.74 11.94
CA ASN A 36 -5.99 3.32 12.33
C ASN A 36 -4.59 2.82 12.69
N PHE A 37 -3.50 3.44 12.21
CA PHE A 37 -2.14 2.92 12.39
C PHE A 37 -1.34 3.84 13.35
N PRO A 38 -1.05 3.41 14.60
CA PRO A 38 -0.46 4.28 15.63
C PRO A 38 0.88 4.92 15.25
N VAL A 39 1.66 4.28 14.40
CA VAL A 39 2.96 4.78 13.92
C VAL A 39 2.91 5.25 12.46
N GLY A 40 1.73 5.31 11.86
CA GLY A 40 1.51 5.58 10.44
C GLY A 40 2.29 4.60 9.56
N PHE A 41 3.10 5.13 8.65
CA PHE A 41 3.93 4.32 7.74
C PHE A 41 5.23 3.82 8.35
N ARG A 42 5.59 4.25 9.58
CA ARG A 42 6.86 3.91 10.21
C ARG A 42 6.91 2.44 10.64
N LYS A 43 8.13 1.97 10.93
CA LYS A 43 8.36 0.62 11.48
C LYS A 43 8.08 0.56 12.99
N ALA A 44 8.44 1.61 13.73
CA ALA A 44 8.09 1.78 15.14
C ALA A 44 8.15 3.27 15.52
N GLY A 45 7.65 3.63 16.71
CA GLY A 45 7.48 5.03 17.14
C GLY A 45 8.78 5.85 17.22
N ASN A 46 9.91 5.21 17.49
CA ASN A 46 11.23 5.84 17.58
C ASN A 46 11.95 5.96 16.22
N HIS A 47 11.42 5.39 15.14
CA HIS A 47 12.04 5.50 13.82
C HIS A 47 11.70 6.85 13.18
N THR A 48 12.74 7.54 12.71
CA THR A 48 12.61 8.82 11.98
C THR A 48 12.46 8.64 10.47
N GLN A 49 12.69 7.41 9.97
CA GLN A 49 12.63 7.10 8.54
C GLN A 49 11.46 6.16 8.23
N VAL A 50 10.84 6.39 7.07
CA VAL A 50 9.84 5.50 6.48
C VAL A 50 10.49 4.78 5.28
N PRO A 51 10.71 3.46 5.34
CA PRO A 51 11.23 2.71 4.19
C PRO A 51 10.27 2.82 3.00
N ARG A 52 10.81 3.16 1.83
CA ARG A 52 10.02 3.36 0.60
C ARG A 52 9.08 2.18 0.30
N ILE A 53 9.57 0.95 0.39
CA ILE A 53 8.76 -0.25 0.06
C ILE A 53 7.62 -0.44 1.06
N ARG A 54 7.84 -0.12 2.34
CA ARG A 54 6.78 -0.16 3.36
C ARG A 54 5.73 0.92 3.08
N PHE A 55 6.16 2.13 2.75
CA PHE A 55 5.26 3.20 2.34
C PHE A 55 4.41 2.80 1.12
N GLU A 56 5.03 2.28 0.06
CA GLU A 56 4.33 1.82 -1.15
C GLU A 56 3.33 0.70 -0.84
N ALA A 57 3.75 -0.31 -0.06
CA ALA A 57 2.90 -1.44 0.31
C ALA A 57 1.67 -0.99 1.10
N ILE A 58 1.87 -0.16 2.13
CA ILE A 58 0.77 0.34 2.95
C ILE A 58 -0.15 1.24 2.12
N SER A 59 0.41 2.23 1.43
CA SER A 59 -0.39 3.23 0.72
C SER A 59 -1.28 2.57 -0.34
N VAL A 60 -0.70 1.76 -1.21
CA VAL A 60 -1.47 1.14 -2.30
C VAL A 60 -2.38 0.04 -1.76
N GLY A 61 -1.94 -0.76 -0.80
CA GLY A 61 -2.77 -1.81 -0.19
C GLY A 61 -4.00 -1.26 0.55
N VAL A 62 -3.85 -0.17 1.31
CA VAL A 62 -4.97 0.55 1.94
C VAL A 62 -5.91 1.11 0.87
N GLY A 63 -5.37 1.76 -0.16
CA GLY A 63 -6.17 2.27 -1.28
C GLY A 63 -7.00 1.16 -1.96
N LEU A 64 -6.40 -0.01 -2.21
CA LEU A 64 -7.11 -1.18 -2.75
C LEU A 64 -8.21 -1.67 -1.79
N ALA A 65 -7.96 -1.73 -0.48
CA ALA A 65 -8.95 -2.15 0.49
C ALA A 65 -10.13 -1.17 0.57
N LEU A 66 -9.88 0.14 0.53
CA LEU A 66 -10.91 1.17 0.54
C LEU A 66 -11.73 1.21 -0.75
N ARG A 67 -11.15 0.86 -1.90
CA ARG A 67 -11.91 0.67 -3.15
C ARG A 67 -12.91 -0.48 -3.04
N GLU A 68 -12.54 -1.57 -2.34
CA GLU A 68 -13.43 -2.71 -2.13
C GLU A 68 -14.45 -2.46 -1.01
N LYS A 69 -14.05 -1.79 0.08
CA LYS A 69 -14.91 -1.48 1.23
C LYS A 69 -14.64 -0.05 1.73
N PRO A 70 -15.36 0.98 1.23
CA PRO A 70 -15.10 2.38 1.58
C PRO A 70 -15.24 2.71 3.07
N ASN A 71 -16.13 2.00 3.78
CA ASN A 71 -16.38 2.17 5.21
C ASN A 71 -15.64 1.14 6.07
N LEU A 72 -14.47 0.68 5.60
CA LEU A 72 -13.68 -0.33 6.28
C LEU A 72 -13.23 0.15 7.67
N LYS A 73 -13.41 -0.72 8.65
CA LYS A 73 -12.82 -0.60 9.98
C LYS A 73 -11.98 -1.86 10.23
N PRO A 74 -10.65 -1.74 10.41
CA PRO A 74 -9.80 -2.91 10.62
C PRO A 74 -10.12 -3.54 11.98
N LYS A 75 -10.23 -4.88 12.02
CA LYS A 75 -10.38 -5.63 13.28
C LYS A 75 -9.04 -5.69 14.05
N ASN A 76 -7.94 -5.86 13.33
CA ASN A 76 -6.59 -5.95 13.86
C ASN A 76 -5.59 -5.37 12.84
N ILE A 77 -4.47 -4.85 13.34
CA ILE A 77 -3.34 -4.33 12.57
C ILE A 77 -1.98 -4.97 12.96
N ASP A 78 -1.94 -5.95 13.86
CA ASP A 78 -0.69 -6.61 14.32
C ASP A 78 0.17 -7.20 13.20
N TRP A 79 -0.47 -7.53 12.06
CA TRP A 79 0.21 -8.01 10.87
C TRP A 79 1.23 -7.00 10.31
N LEU A 80 1.09 -5.70 10.62
CA LEU A 80 2.07 -4.65 10.29
C LEU A 80 3.46 -4.88 10.93
N ASP A 81 3.50 -5.67 11.99
CA ASP A 81 4.73 -6.01 12.73
C ASP A 81 5.14 -7.48 12.57
N SER A 82 4.37 -8.24 11.79
CA SER A 82 4.64 -9.64 11.52
C SER A 82 5.99 -9.85 10.82
N PRO A 83 6.66 -11.01 11.05
CA PRO A 83 7.84 -11.40 10.29
C PRO A 83 7.59 -11.43 8.77
N GLU A 84 6.40 -11.86 8.34
CA GLU A 84 6.05 -11.92 6.93
C GLU A 84 6.00 -10.53 6.29
N PHE A 85 5.35 -9.55 6.93
CA PHE A 85 5.31 -8.20 6.38
C PHE A 85 6.70 -7.55 6.34
N LYS A 86 7.57 -7.84 7.32
CA LYS A 86 8.98 -7.42 7.30
C LYS A 86 9.72 -7.99 6.10
N ILE A 87 9.54 -9.28 5.79
CA ILE A 87 10.14 -9.92 4.62
C ILE A 87 9.63 -9.27 3.32
N LEU A 88 8.31 -9.06 3.20
CA LEU A 88 7.68 -8.47 2.01
C LEU A 88 8.07 -7.01 1.75
N THR A 89 8.55 -6.31 2.78
CA THR A 89 8.96 -4.90 2.71
C THR A 89 10.48 -4.68 2.71
N THR A 90 11.25 -5.77 2.57
CA THR A 90 12.73 -5.73 2.46
C THR A 90 13.17 -5.71 0.99
N SER A 91 14.30 -5.04 0.71
CA SER A 91 14.65 -4.40 -0.57
C SER A 91 14.95 -5.29 -1.79
N ASP A 92 14.98 -6.62 -1.67
CA ASP A 92 15.42 -7.46 -2.79
C ASP A 92 14.38 -7.56 -3.91
N ALA A 93 14.80 -7.19 -5.13
CA ALA A 93 13.99 -7.22 -6.36
C ALA A 93 12.63 -6.51 -6.23
N SER A 94 12.64 -5.30 -5.66
CA SER A 94 11.47 -4.43 -5.43
C SER A 94 10.59 -4.19 -6.68
N ASN A 95 11.19 -4.25 -7.88
CA ASN A 95 10.52 -4.08 -9.16
C ASN A 95 9.96 -5.37 -9.78
N SER A 96 10.11 -6.54 -9.13
CA SER A 96 9.52 -7.78 -9.62
C SER A 96 7.99 -7.75 -9.52
N LYS A 97 7.27 -7.93 -10.64
CA LYS A 97 5.79 -7.90 -10.68
C LYS A 97 5.16 -8.83 -9.64
N PRO A 98 5.58 -10.10 -9.49
CA PRO A 98 5.10 -10.98 -8.40
C PRO A 98 5.32 -10.39 -7.00
N LYS A 99 6.50 -9.81 -6.72
CA LYS A 99 6.81 -9.23 -5.41
C LYS A 99 6.01 -7.96 -5.13
N ILE A 100 5.77 -7.13 -6.15
CA ILE A 100 4.88 -5.96 -6.06
C ILE A 100 3.49 -6.45 -5.69
N LYS A 101 2.91 -7.33 -6.50
CA LYS A 101 1.56 -7.85 -6.26
C LYS A 101 1.43 -8.43 -4.85
N LYS A 102 2.36 -9.30 -4.43
CA LYS A 102 2.33 -9.95 -3.12
C LYS A 102 2.30 -8.96 -1.95
N ARG A 103 3.16 -7.93 -1.93
CA ARG A 103 3.19 -6.97 -0.81
C ARG A 103 1.98 -6.04 -0.76
N LEU A 104 1.42 -5.68 -1.92
CA LEU A 104 0.22 -4.84 -2.00
C LEU A 104 -1.02 -5.61 -1.54
N GLU A 105 -1.19 -6.83 -2.05
CA GLU A 105 -2.32 -7.71 -1.69
C GLU A 105 -2.25 -8.17 -0.24
N TYR A 106 -1.05 -8.40 0.31
CA TYR A 106 -0.89 -8.72 1.74
C TYR A 106 -1.55 -7.67 2.65
N VAL A 107 -1.31 -6.39 2.39
CA VAL A 107 -1.94 -5.29 3.16
C VAL A 107 -3.46 -5.29 2.95
N ARG A 108 -3.90 -5.35 1.69
CA ARG A 108 -5.33 -5.33 1.35
C ARG A 108 -6.08 -6.47 2.03
N ASP A 109 -5.58 -7.69 1.89
CA ASP A 109 -6.26 -8.90 2.32
C ASP A 109 -6.36 -8.94 3.84
N ASN A 110 -5.28 -8.60 4.57
CA ASN A 110 -5.32 -8.51 6.02
C ASN A 110 -6.33 -7.46 6.53
N LEU A 111 -6.51 -6.36 5.80
CA LEU A 111 -7.52 -5.35 6.12
C LEU A 111 -8.96 -5.85 5.82
N LEU A 112 -9.15 -6.65 4.77
CA LEU A 112 -10.46 -7.14 4.31
C LEU A 112 -10.92 -8.46 4.95
N VAL A 113 -10.02 -9.24 5.58
CA VAL A 113 -10.33 -10.48 6.32
C VAL A 113 -11.25 -10.24 7.55
N ALA A 114 -11.69 -9.00 7.77
CA ALA A 114 -12.84 -8.64 8.61
C ALA A 114 -14.20 -9.14 8.05
N LYS A 115 -14.29 -10.40 7.60
CA LYS A 115 -15.55 -11.16 7.56
C LYS A 115 -15.88 -11.67 8.95
#